data_AF-A0A0R3SEU1-F1
#
_entry.id   AF-A0A0R3SEU1-F1
#
_cell.length_a   1.000
_cell.length_b   1.000
_cell.length_c   1.000
_cell.angle_alpha   90.00
_cell.angle_beta   90.00
_cell.angle_gamma   90.00
#
_symmetry.space_group_name_H-M   'P 1'
#
loop_
_entity.id
_entity.type
_entity.pdbx_description
1 polymer ?
#
loop_
_entity_poly.entity_id
_entity_poly.type
_entity_poly.pdbx_seq_one_letter_code
_entity_poly.pdbx_strand_id
1 'polypeptide(L)'
;MLTTAVGGLELGKHQGPLINKASLDKVSAMVDAAIKEGAVATIGGKRVANELRGYYYPPTVLKNASANMACGGEEIFGPVAPIINSPYFNIGPHLYISSNLVVEPRYEQLVRMLHSVRATVDYVKPEIHICQLDYRSLHALVPQAEVNGFKVVRCIQKNFEDNTLVLK
;
A
#
# COMPACT_ATOMS: atom_id res chain seq x y z
N MET A 1 -4.56 -19.94 16.20
CA MET A 1 -4.24 -19.27 17.47
C MET A 1 -4.07 -17.79 17.15
N LEU A 2 -5.12 -16.98 17.30
CA LEU A 2 -5.05 -15.52 17.12
C LEU A 2 -4.63 -14.94 18.47
N THR A 3 -3.32 -14.70 18.64
CA THR A 3 -2.76 -14.17 19.88
C THR A 3 -2.98 -12.67 20.01
N THR A 4 -3.10 -12.28 21.27
CA THR A 4 -3.96 -11.24 21.83
C THR A 4 -3.25 -9.92 22.11
N ALA A 5 -4.03 -8.84 22.16
CA ALA A 5 -3.88 -7.55 22.86
C ALA A 5 -3.27 -6.32 22.14
N VAL A 6 -3.78 -5.13 22.50
CA VAL A 6 -3.08 -3.86 22.33
C VAL A 6 -3.36 -3.07 23.60
N GLY A 7 -2.28 -2.58 24.21
CA GLY A 7 -2.21 -2.12 25.58
C GLY A 7 -1.03 -2.81 26.28
N GLY A 8 0.18 -2.25 26.10
CA GLY A 8 1.45 -2.79 26.60
C GLY A 8 2.45 -3.07 25.47
N LEU A 9 3.73 -2.74 25.71
CA LEU A 9 4.93 -3.06 24.89
C LEU A 9 5.23 -4.57 24.86
N GLU A 10 4.20 -5.39 24.74
CA GLU A 10 4.31 -6.84 24.74
C GLU A 10 4.78 -7.30 23.37
N LEU A 11 5.99 -7.87 23.33
CA LEU A 11 6.60 -8.47 22.15
C LEU A 11 5.65 -9.53 21.54
N GLY A 12 5.30 -9.37 20.25
CA GLY A 12 4.46 -10.31 19.50
C GLY A 12 3.06 -9.79 19.09
N LYS A 13 2.68 -8.60 19.56
CA LYS A 13 1.41 -7.95 19.16
C LYS A 13 1.68 -6.97 18.03
N HIS A 14 1.47 -7.41 16.79
CA HIS A 14 1.96 -6.70 15.60
C HIS A 14 1.00 -5.63 15.03
N GLN A 15 -0.27 -5.58 15.46
CA GLN A 15 -1.27 -4.65 14.90
C GLN A 15 -2.21 -4.06 15.97
N GLY A 16 -2.26 -2.73 16.00
CA GLY A 16 -3.13 -1.89 16.84
C GLY A 16 -4.61 -1.91 16.45
N PRO A 17 -5.54 -1.44 17.32
CA PRO A 17 -6.88 -1.08 16.86
C PRO A 17 -6.82 0.14 15.95
N LEU A 18 -7.88 0.34 15.17
CA LEU A 18 -8.13 1.62 14.50
C LEU A 18 -8.43 2.72 15.54
N ILE A 19 -8.22 3.97 15.14
CA ILE A 19 -8.30 5.11 16.05
C ILE A 19 -9.69 5.30 16.68
N ASN A 20 -10.76 5.02 15.93
CA ASN A 20 -12.13 5.20 16.39
C ASN A 20 -13.14 4.29 15.66
N LYS A 21 -14.39 4.32 16.12
CA LYS A 21 -15.50 3.56 15.52
C LYS A 21 -15.76 3.93 14.06
N ALA A 22 -15.69 5.22 13.72
CA ALA A 22 -15.96 5.68 12.36
C ALA A 22 -14.93 5.12 11.36
N SER A 23 -13.66 5.01 11.74
CA SER A 23 -12.62 4.35 10.95
C SER A 23 -12.92 2.86 10.77
N LEU A 24 -13.33 2.16 11.83
CA LEU A 24 -13.75 0.76 11.75
C LEU A 24 -14.94 0.57 10.81
N ASP A 25 -15.92 1.47 10.91
CA ASP A 25 -17.12 1.46 10.08
C ASP A 25 -16.80 1.71 8.60
N LYS A 26 -15.94 2.68 8.31
CA LYS A 26 -15.44 2.97 6.96
C LYS A 26 -14.72 1.76 6.36
N VAL A 27 -13.74 1.20 7.07
CA VAL A 27 -12.94 0.06 6.59
C VAL A 27 -13.83 -1.14 6.29
N SER A 28 -14.74 -1.48 7.21
CA SER A 28 -15.69 -2.58 7.01
C SER A 28 -16.57 -2.36 5.79
N ALA A 29 -17.13 -1.17 5.62
CA ALA A 29 -18.01 -0.86 4.49
C ALA A 29 -17.28 -0.94 3.14
N MET A 30 -16.04 -0.45 3.06
CA MET A 30 -15.23 -0.53 1.84
C MET A 30 -14.87 -1.97 1.47
N VAL A 31 -14.56 -2.82 2.47
CA VAL A 31 -14.31 -4.24 2.24
C VAL A 31 -15.57 -4.96 1.78
N ASP A 32 -16.71 -4.71 2.42
CA ASP A 32 -17.99 -5.30 2.03
C ASP A 32 -18.40 -4.88 0.60
N ALA A 33 -18.16 -3.63 0.22
CA ALA A 33 -18.39 -3.13 -1.15
C ALA A 33 -17.49 -3.84 -2.16
N ALA A 34 -16.18 -3.93 -1.89
CA ALA A 34 -15.24 -4.62 -2.78
C ALA A 34 -15.63 -6.09 -2.99
N ILE A 35 -16.06 -6.79 -1.94
CA ILE A 35 -16.51 -8.18 -2.04
C ILE A 35 -17.78 -8.29 -2.90
N LYS A 36 -18.74 -7.36 -2.74
CA LYS A 36 -19.94 -7.30 -3.59
C LYS A 36 -19.61 -7.03 -5.06
N GLU A 37 -18.55 -6.29 -5.33
CA GLU A 37 -18.06 -5.96 -6.67
C GLU A 37 -17.20 -7.09 -7.29
N GLY A 38 -16.94 -8.17 -6.55
CA GLY A 38 -16.26 -9.38 -7.05
C GLY A 38 -14.83 -9.58 -6.54
N ALA A 39 -14.35 -8.73 -5.63
CA ALA A 39 -13.12 -9.01 -4.90
C ALA A 39 -13.31 -10.18 -3.93
N VAL A 40 -12.20 -10.85 -3.58
CA VAL A 40 -12.20 -12.00 -2.68
C VAL A 40 -11.25 -11.74 -1.52
N ALA A 41 -11.78 -11.73 -0.30
CA ALA A 41 -10.95 -11.72 0.90
C ALA A 41 -10.28 -13.09 1.09
N THR A 42 -8.96 -13.17 0.88
CA THR A 42 -8.19 -14.42 1.07
C THR A 42 -7.81 -14.66 2.53
N ILE A 43 -7.75 -13.58 3.31
CA ILE A 43 -7.59 -13.57 4.76
C ILE A 43 -8.34 -12.35 5.32
N GLY A 44 -8.81 -12.44 6.56
CA GLY A 44 -9.57 -11.36 7.20
C GLY A 44 -10.92 -11.14 6.54
N GLY A 45 -11.23 -9.90 6.19
CA GLY A 45 -12.41 -9.56 5.40
C GLY A 45 -13.71 -9.40 6.20
N LYS A 46 -13.67 -9.59 7.51
CA LYS A 46 -14.82 -9.38 8.42
C LYS A 46 -14.33 -8.79 9.74
N ARG A 47 -15.20 -8.03 10.39
CA ARG A 47 -14.93 -7.54 11.75
C ARG A 47 -14.69 -8.70 12.70
N VAL A 48 -13.79 -8.50 13.65
CA VAL A 48 -13.69 -9.41 14.79
C VAL A 48 -15.01 -9.26 15.58
N ALA A 49 -15.59 -10.38 16.02
CA ALA A 49 -16.71 -10.34 16.94
C ALA A 49 -16.31 -9.56 18.23
N ASN A 50 -17.29 -9.21 19.07
CA ASN A 50 -17.12 -8.41 20.30
C ASN A 50 -16.16 -9.00 21.37
N GLU A 51 -15.32 -9.96 20.99
CA GLU A 51 -14.28 -10.61 21.77
C GLU A 51 -13.12 -9.66 22.13
N LEU A 52 -12.98 -8.52 21.43
CA LEU A 52 -11.90 -7.55 21.65
C LEU A 52 -12.42 -6.17 22.08
N ARG A 53 -11.86 -5.63 23.16
CA ARG A 53 -12.09 -4.25 23.60
C ARG A 53 -11.32 -3.28 22.71
N GLY A 54 -11.98 -2.61 21.77
CA GLY A 54 -11.39 -1.60 20.88
C GLY A 54 -11.93 -1.70 19.45
N TYR A 55 -11.40 -0.87 18.55
CA TYR A 55 -11.87 -0.80 17.16
C TYR A 55 -11.00 -1.64 16.22
N TYR A 56 -11.05 -2.96 16.38
CA TYR A 56 -10.18 -3.87 15.63
C TYR A 56 -10.78 -4.28 14.29
N TYR A 57 -9.95 -4.23 13.26
CA TYR A 57 -10.21 -4.88 11.98
C TYR A 57 -9.02 -5.79 11.66
N PRO A 58 -9.23 -7.07 11.30
CA PRO A 58 -8.12 -7.97 11.05
C PRO A 58 -7.38 -7.57 9.76
N PRO A 59 -6.07 -7.83 9.67
CA PRO A 59 -5.33 -7.75 8.42
C PRO A 59 -6.08 -8.50 7.31
N THR A 60 -6.35 -7.80 6.21
CA THR A 60 -7.21 -8.28 5.13
C THR A 60 -6.49 -8.15 3.80
N VAL A 61 -6.51 -9.22 2.99
CA VAL A 61 -5.99 -9.20 1.62
C VAL A 61 -7.16 -9.42 0.67
N LEU A 62 -7.38 -8.49 -0.25
CA LEU A 62 -8.44 -8.58 -1.26
C LEU A 62 -7.83 -8.96 -2.60
N LYS A 63 -8.05 -10.19 -3.05
CA LYS A 63 -7.70 -10.66 -4.39
C LYS A 63 -8.76 -10.21 -5.39
N ASN A 64 -8.38 -10.09 -6.67
CA ASN A 64 -9.27 -9.69 -7.77
C ASN A 64 -9.86 -8.29 -7.58
N ALA A 65 -9.19 -7.42 -6.82
CA ALA A 65 -9.54 -6.01 -6.80
C ALA A 65 -9.25 -5.39 -8.17
N SER A 66 -9.98 -4.33 -8.53
CA SER A 66 -9.71 -3.55 -9.74
C SER A 66 -9.65 -2.07 -9.41
N ALA A 67 -9.04 -1.27 -10.29
CA ALA A 67 -8.97 0.19 -10.15
C ALA A 67 -10.36 0.86 -10.17
N ASN A 68 -11.38 0.18 -10.72
CA ASN A 68 -12.75 0.70 -10.77
C ASN A 68 -13.55 0.43 -9.48
N MET A 69 -13.02 -0.40 -8.57
CA MET A 69 -13.65 -0.63 -7.27
C MET A 69 -13.32 0.51 -6.32
N ALA A 70 -14.19 0.80 -5.35
CA ALA A 70 -13.92 1.82 -4.34
C ALA A 70 -12.60 1.56 -3.59
N CYS A 71 -12.26 0.31 -3.31
CA CYS A 71 -10.99 -0.07 -2.69
C CYS A 71 -9.76 0.16 -3.58
N GLY A 72 -9.94 0.40 -4.88
CA GLY A 72 -8.89 0.71 -5.84
C GLY A 72 -8.67 2.21 -6.09
N GLY A 73 -9.72 3.04 -5.91
CA GLY A 73 -9.64 4.50 -6.10
C GLY A 73 -9.60 5.32 -4.81
N GLU A 74 -10.14 4.79 -3.71
CA GLU A 74 -10.25 5.52 -2.44
C GLU A 74 -9.35 4.96 -1.34
N GLU A 75 -8.89 5.86 -0.45
CA GLU A 75 -8.02 5.50 0.65
C GLU A 75 -8.79 4.82 1.82
N ILE A 76 -8.41 3.58 2.12
CA ILE A 76 -9.06 2.74 3.14
C ILE A 76 -8.67 3.13 4.57
N PHE A 77 -7.43 3.57 4.81
CA PHE A 77 -6.88 3.86 6.16
C PHE A 77 -7.04 2.73 7.19
N GLY A 78 -7.00 1.48 6.72
CA GLY A 78 -7.09 0.28 7.56
C GLY A 78 -6.08 -0.77 7.14
N PRO A 79 -5.97 -1.88 7.91
CA PRO A 79 -5.05 -2.98 7.59
C PRO A 79 -5.62 -3.84 6.44
N VAL A 80 -5.85 -3.23 5.28
CA VAL A 80 -6.43 -3.85 4.09
C VAL A 80 -5.48 -3.64 2.92
N ALA A 81 -5.12 -4.73 2.24
CA ALA A 81 -4.27 -4.72 1.06
C ALA A 81 -5.06 -5.24 -0.16
N PRO A 82 -5.59 -4.34 -1.01
CA PRO A 82 -6.14 -4.70 -2.31
C PRO A 82 -5.04 -5.14 -3.28
N ILE A 83 -5.24 -6.26 -3.95
CA ILE A 83 -4.35 -6.79 -4.98
C ILE A 83 -5.00 -6.57 -6.34
N ILE A 84 -4.45 -5.61 -7.08
CA ILE A 84 -4.88 -5.26 -8.44
C ILE A 84 -3.85 -5.83 -9.41
N ASN A 85 -4.31 -6.67 -10.33
CA ASN A 85 -3.46 -7.21 -11.38
C ASN A 85 -3.40 -6.23 -12.56
N SER A 86 -2.18 -5.91 -13.01
CA SER A 86 -1.95 -5.23 -14.28
C SER A 86 -1.55 -6.25 -15.34
N PRO A 87 -2.23 -6.31 -16.50
CA PRO A 87 -1.83 -7.17 -17.62
C PRO A 87 -0.57 -6.65 -18.32
N TYR A 88 -0.14 -5.42 -18.05
CA TYR A 88 1.01 -4.80 -18.68
C TYR A 88 2.27 -5.03 -17.85
N PHE A 89 2.91 -6.18 -18.09
CA PHE A 89 4.35 -6.34 -17.86
C PHE A 89 4.97 -6.86 -19.16
N ASN A 90 5.07 -5.98 -20.16
CA ASN A 90 5.70 -6.32 -21.44
C ASN A 90 6.95 -5.48 -21.67
N ILE A 91 8.10 -6.15 -21.78
CA ILE A 91 9.42 -5.56 -21.97
C ILE A 91 9.65 -5.42 -23.49
N GLY A 92 9.01 -4.42 -24.10
CA GLY A 92 9.17 -4.02 -25.51
C GLY A 92 9.23 -2.49 -25.64
N PRO A 93 9.56 -1.93 -26.82
CA PRO A 93 10.01 -0.53 -26.99
C PRO A 93 8.97 0.56 -26.65
N HIS A 94 7.77 0.18 -26.21
CA HIS A 94 6.74 1.09 -25.71
C HIS A 94 6.11 0.46 -24.46
N LEU A 95 6.73 0.67 -23.29
CA LEU A 95 6.23 0.20 -22.00
C LEU A 95 5.10 1.12 -21.51
N TYR A 96 3.87 0.61 -21.53
CA TYR A 96 2.76 1.16 -20.75
C TYR A 96 2.99 0.80 -19.29
N ILE A 97 3.60 1.71 -18.53
CA ILE A 97 3.31 1.79 -17.10
C ILE A 97 1.82 2.03 -17.05
N SER A 98 1.08 1.17 -16.36
CA SER A 98 -0.34 1.37 -16.17
C SER A 98 -0.55 2.69 -15.42
N SER A 99 -0.70 3.78 -16.17
CA SER A 99 -1.43 4.98 -15.76
C SER A 99 -2.90 4.64 -15.44
N ASN A 100 -3.33 3.41 -15.74
CA ASN A 100 -4.61 2.83 -15.34
C ASN A 100 -4.55 1.99 -14.05
N LEU A 101 -3.38 1.85 -13.39
CA LEU A 101 -3.43 1.86 -11.93
C LEU A 101 -3.55 3.36 -11.69
N VAL A 102 -4.80 3.80 -11.76
CA VAL A 102 -5.23 5.08 -11.24
C VAL A 102 -4.90 4.98 -9.75
N VAL A 103 -3.62 5.18 -9.39
CA VAL A 103 -3.33 6.01 -8.23
C VAL A 103 -4.01 7.29 -8.63
N GLU A 104 -5.26 7.42 -8.19
CA GLU A 104 -6.07 8.52 -8.58
C GLU A 104 -5.25 9.78 -8.30
N PRO A 105 -5.09 10.71 -9.27
CA PRO A 105 -4.22 11.89 -9.13
C PRO A 105 -4.61 12.80 -7.95
N ARG A 106 -5.58 12.37 -7.13
CA ARG A 106 -5.97 12.96 -5.85
C ARG A 106 -5.04 12.56 -4.70
N TYR A 107 -4.37 11.40 -4.74
CA TYR A 107 -3.55 10.86 -3.63
C TYR A 107 -2.12 10.51 -4.07
N GLU A 108 -1.35 11.52 -4.50
CA GLU A 108 -0.03 11.39 -5.16
C GLU A 108 1.17 11.29 -4.19
N GLN A 109 1.00 10.61 -3.04
CA GLN A 109 1.97 10.71 -1.95
C GLN A 109 3.21 9.83 -2.14
N LEU A 110 3.06 8.55 -2.49
CA LEU A 110 4.17 7.59 -2.45
C LEU A 110 3.91 6.37 -3.33
N VAL A 111 4.83 6.07 -4.26
CA VAL A 111 4.80 4.84 -5.06
C VAL A 111 6.11 4.07 -4.87
N ARG A 112 6.00 2.75 -4.99
CA ARG A 112 7.12 1.84 -4.80
C ARG A 112 7.31 0.97 -6.00
N MET A 113 8.57 0.78 -6.36
CA MET A 113 8.95 -0.11 -7.44
C MET A 113 9.91 -1.17 -6.91
N LEU A 114 9.38 -2.39 -6.83
CA LEU A 114 10.16 -3.58 -6.54
C LEU A 114 10.54 -4.21 -7.88
N HIS A 115 11.68 -3.78 -8.44
CA HIS A 115 12.20 -4.34 -9.69
C HIS A 115 13.68 -4.71 -9.55
N SER A 116 14.10 -5.83 -10.14
CA SER A 116 15.50 -6.27 -10.05
C SER A 116 16.41 -5.41 -10.93
N VAL A 117 15.93 -4.88 -12.06
CA VAL A 117 16.71 -4.08 -13.00
C VAL A 117 16.51 -2.60 -12.74
N ARG A 118 17.61 -1.89 -12.44
CA ARG A 118 17.62 -0.44 -12.16
C ARG A 118 17.30 0.41 -13.41
N ALA A 119 17.81 0.02 -14.58
CA ALA A 119 17.56 0.74 -15.83
C ALA A 119 16.06 0.89 -16.15
N THR A 120 15.25 -0.13 -15.84
CA THR A 120 13.78 -0.06 -15.98
C THR A 120 13.18 1.02 -15.09
N VAL A 121 13.69 1.16 -13.86
CA VAL A 121 13.20 2.17 -12.92
C VAL A 121 13.59 3.58 -13.36
N ASP A 122 14.82 3.78 -13.83
CA ASP A 122 15.29 5.08 -14.31
C ASP A 122 14.58 5.49 -15.62
N TYR A 123 14.22 4.54 -16.48
CA TYR A 123 13.42 4.79 -17.69
C TYR A 123 11.99 5.23 -17.38
N VAL A 124 11.37 4.64 -16.35
CA VAL A 124 9.98 4.88 -15.94
C VAL A 124 9.85 6.14 -15.07
N LYS A 125 10.88 6.48 -14.30
CA LYS A 125 10.88 7.58 -13.33
C LYS A 125 10.35 8.94 -13.88
N PRO A 126 10.68 9.37 -15.12
CA PRO A 126 10.18 10.64 -15.66
C PRO A 126 8.67 10.65 -15.94
N GLU A 127 8.06 9.48 -16.16
CA GLU A 127 6.66 9.32 -16.54
C GLU A 127 5.71 9.21 -15.34
N ILE A 128 6.25 9.10 -14.12
CA ILE A 128 5.45 8.94 -12.90
C ILE A 128 5.40 10.27 -12.13
N HIS A 129 4.19 10.76 -11.89
CA HIS A 129 3.93 11.97 -11.10
C HIS A 129 3.69 11.59 -9.63
N ILE A 130 4.75 11.54 -8.83
CA ILE A 130 4.73 11.19 -7.39
C ILE A 130 5.75 12.01 -6.60
N CYS A 131 5.55 12.18 -5.30
CA CYS A 131 6.50 12.87 -4.44
C CYS A 131 7.78 12.05 -4.16
N GLN A 132 7.67 10.72 -4.02
CA GLN A 132 8.80 9.86 -3.65
C GLN A 132 8.73 8.48 -4.30
N LEU A 133 9.88 7.96 -4.74
CA LEU A 133 10.07 6.64 -5.30
C LEU A 133 11.04 5.79 -4.46
N ASP A 134 10.51 4.73 -3.86
CA ASP A 134 11.30 3.72 -3.13
C ASP A 134 11.73 2.59 -4.08
N TYR A 135 13.04 2.37 -4.22
CA TYR A 135 13.61 1.28 -5.03
C TYR A 135 14.12 0.15 -4.16
N ARG A 136 13.50 -1.04 -4.29
CA ARG A 136 13.76 -2.21 -3.43
C ARG A 136 13.63 -1.90 -1.93
N SER A 137 12.79 -0.93 -1.59
CA SER A 137 12.57 -0.47 -0.21
C SER A 137 11.08 -0.20 0.02
N LEU A 138 10.69 -0.13 1.30
CA LEU A 138 9.33 0.15 1.74
C LEU A 138 9.37 1.06 2.98
N HIS A 139 8.68 2.19 2.94
CA HIS A 139 8.48 3.18 4.00
C HIS A 139 9.76 3.91 4.40
N ALA A 140 10.65 4.14 3.45
CA ALA A 140 11.86 4.89 3.72
C ALA A 140 11.55 6.38 3.80
N LEU A 141 11.79 7.00 4.95
CA LEU A 141 11.74 8.45 5.11
C LEU A 141 13.05 8.87 5.76
N VAL A 142 13.77 9.78 5.12
CA VAL A 142 15.04 10.32 5.63
C VAL A 142 14.95 11.84 5.65
N PRO A 143 15.38 12.52 6.74
CA PRO A 143 15.26 13.97 6.85
C PRO A 143 15.90 14.77 5.69
N GLN A 144 16.89 14.18 5.03
CA GLN A 144 17.62 14.78 3.91
C GLN A 144 16.88 14.66 2.56
N ALA A 145 15.77 13.92 2.51
CA ALA A 145 14.90 13.86 1.34
C ALA A 145 13.82 14.93 1.49
N GLU A 146 13.75 15.87 0.55
CA GLU A 146 12.65 16.83 0.48
C GLU A 146 11.39 16.10 0.02
N VAL A 147 10.32 16.20 0.82
CA VAL A 147 8.98 15.71 0.48
C VAL A 147 8.08 16.93 0.30
N ASN A 148 8.38 17.77 -0.69
CA ASN A 148 7.60 18.98 -0.97
C ASN A 148 7.34 19.11 -2.48
N GLY A 149 6.07 19.08 -2.88
CA GLY A 149 5.63 19.37 -4.24
C GLY A 149 5.72 18.21 -5.25
N PHE A 150 5.12 18.44 -6.41
CA PHE A 150 5.00 17.50 -7.52
C PHE A 150 6.29 17.47 -8.35
N LYS A 151 7.28 16.70 -7.89
CA LYS A 151 8.46 16.30 -8.67
C LYS A 151 9.06 15.08 -7.98
N VAL A 152 9.39 14.02 -8.69
CA VAL A 152 10.11 12.88 -8.08
C VAL A 152 11.48 13.36 -7.63
N VAL A 153 11.64 13.72 -6.35
CA VAL A 153 12.83 14.47 -5.92
C VAL A 153 14.05 13.53 -5.81
N ARG A 154 13.92 12.32 -5.25
CA ARG A 154 15.03 11.35 -5.05
C ARG A 154 14.57 9.89 -5.02
N CYS A 155 15.44 8.96 -5.41
CA CYS A 155 15.23 7.52 -5.33
C CYS A 155 15.89 6.99 -4.04
N ILE A 156 15.13 6.40 -3.12
CA ILE A 156 15.72 5.78 -1.91
C ILE A 156 15.93 4.29 -2.18
N GLN A 157 17.20 3.87 -2.24
CA GLN A 157 17.59 2.49 -2.44
C GLN A 157 18.02 1.85 -1.12
N LYS A 158 17.50 0.65 -0.83
CA LYS A 158 18.03 -0.20 0.24
C LYS A 158 19.19 -1.04 -0.27
N ASN A 159 20.32 -1.04 0.44
CA ASN A 159 21.37 -2.03 0.29
C ASN A 159 21.02 -3.24 1.17
N PHE A 160 21.01 -4.44 0.58
CA PHE A 160 20.64 -5.67 1.28
C PHE A 160 21.81 -6.33 2.02
N GLU A 161 23.06 -5.99 1.66
CA GLU A 161 24.25 -6.54 2.30
C GLU A 161 24.47 -5.96 3.70
N ASP A 162 24.24 -4.65 3.84
CA ASP A 162 24.49 -3.89 5.07
C ASP A 162 23.23 -3.26 5.67
N ASN A 163 22.05 -3.49 5.07
CA ASN A 163 20.76 -2.94 5.48
C ASN A 163 20.68 -1.39 5.50
N THR A 164 21.57 -0.70 4.79
CA THR A 164 21.59 0.77 4.72
C THR A 164 20.62 1.33 3.68
N LEU A 165 20.21 2.59 3.87
CA LEU A 165 19.41 3.36 2.90
C LEU A 165 20.30 4.41 2.23
N VAL A 166 20.28 4.45 0.90
CA VAL A 166 21.07 5.38 0.08
C VAL A 166 20.13 6.24 -0.75
N LEU A 167 20.30 7.56 -0.64
CA LEU A 167 19.65 8.53 -1.53
C LEU A 167 20.39 8.57 -2.87
N LYS A 168 19.66 8.37 -3.97
CA LYS A 168 20.17 8.43 -5.35
C LYS A 168 19.36 9.36 -6.22
#